data_AF-A0A935N1U0-F1
#
_entry.id   AF-A0A935N1U0-F1
#
_cell.length_a   1.000
_cell.length_b   1.000
_cell.length_c   1.000
_cell.angle_alpha   90.00
_cell.angle_beta   90.00
_cell.angle_gamma   90.00
#
_symmetry.space_group_name_H-M   'P 1'
#
loop_
_entity.id
_entity.type
_entity.pdbx_description
1 polymer ?
#
loop_
_entity_poly.entity_id
_entity_poly.type
_entity_poly.pdbx_seq_one_letter_code
_entity_poly.pdbx_strand_id
1 'polypeptide(L)'
;MPYVLGDALFTPAERSFLGVLDQAVGPDFRVFGKVRVADVVTVAKGTPKPLWQRAFNQISAKHFDFVLCRPNDLKPVCVIELNDQSHAKESRQGRDKFLERVCAAAGIPLIFFPAKSAYALAEVCASIAHVMVAKPEPSDVIAPTAFVEENVSAMEQDFVIVQATDKSPDCPRCSSQMVRRIAKSGENAGKEFWGCTKFPACRGMVLS
;
A
#
# COMPACT_ATOMS: atom_id res chain seq x y z
N MET A 1 -0.48 -30.82 -0.25
CA MET A 1 -0.63 -29.36 -0.04
C MET A 1 -0.49 -28.67 -1.41
N PRO A 2 -1.33 -27.68 -1.77
CA PRO A 2 -1.38 -27.12 -3.13
C PRO A 2 -0.42 -25.93 -3.33
N TYR A 3 0.86 -26.07 -2.97
CA TYR A 3 1.85 -24.98 -3.07
C TYR A 3 2.97 -25.35 -4.03
N VAL A 4 3.32 -24.42 -4.94
CA VAL A 4 4.41 -24.55 -5.91
C VAL A 4 5.23 -23.27 -5.93
N LEU A 5 6.51 -23.38 -6.29
CA LEU A 5 7.39 -22.23 -6.50
C LEU A 5 6.92 -21.47 -7.76
N GLY A 6 6.83 -20.15 -7.68
CA GLY A 6 6.56 -19.29 -8.85
C GLY A 6 7.81 -19.10 -9.70
N ASP A 7 7.62 -18.73 -10.97
CA ASP A 7 8.71 -18.66 -11.96
C ASP A 7 9.78 -17.60 -11.63
N ALA A 8 9.35 -16.41 -11.19
CA ALA A 8 10.23 -15.30 -10.84
C ALA A 8 9.60 -14.40 -9.77
N LEU A 9 10.44 -13.77 -8.94
CA LEU A 9 10.00 -12.81 -7.92
C LEU A 9 9.63 -11.44 -8.54
N PHE A 10 10.36 -11.03 -9.58
CA PHE A 10 10.21 -9.74 -10.25
C PHE A 10 9.71 -9.92 -11.68
N THR A 11 8.92 -8.95 -12.15
CA THR A 11 8.65 -8.79 -13.59
C THR A 11 9.94 -8.41 -14.35
N PRO A 12 10.00 -8.57 -15.69
CA PRO A 12 11.16 -8.13 -16.46
C PRO A 12 11.50 -6.64 -16.28
N ALA A 13 10.49 -5.78 -16.16
CA ALA A 13 10.67 -4.35 -15.95
C ALA A 13 11.26 -4.05 -14.56
N GLU A 14 10.73 -4.68 -13.51
CA GLU A 14 11.26 -4.57 -12.14
C GLU A 14 12.70 -5.07 -12.04
N ARG A 15 12.99 -6.22 -12.65
CA ARG A 15 14.35 -6.77 -12.67
C ARG A 15 15.33 -5.84 -13.41
N SER A 16 14.91 -5.26 -14.54
CA SER A 16 15.72 -4.29 -15.28
C SER A 16 15.99 -3.03 -14.44
N PHE A 17 14.94 -2.50 -13.79
CA PHE A 17 15.06 -1.34 -12.91
C PHE A 17 15.95 -1.62 -11.70
N LEU A 18 15.82 -2.77 -11.04
CA LEU A 18 16.64 -3.15 -9.89
C LEU A 18 18.13 -3.08 -10.21
N GLY A 19 18.55 -3.57 -11.38
CA GLY A 19 19.95 -3.50 -11.80
C GLY A 19 20.48 -2.07 -11.95
N VAL A 20 19.64 -1.13 -12.38
CA VAL A 20 19.98 0.30 -12.45
C VAL A 20 19.93 0.96 -11.07
N LEU A 21 18.95 0.58 -10.25
CA LEU A 21 18.76 1.10 -8.90
C LEU A 21 19.94 0.73 -8.00
N ASP A 22 20.40 -0.52 -8.01
CA ASP A 22 21.57 -0.97 -7.25
C ASP A 22 22.83 -0.17 -7.59
N GLN A 23 23.02 0.14 -8.88
CA GLN A 23 24.11 1.02 -9.32
C GLN A 23 23.92 2.46 -8.86
N ALA A 24 22.68 2.97 -8.86
CA ALA A 24 22.37 4.34 -8.48
C ALA A 24 22.60 4.62 -7.00
N VAL A 25 22.25 3.65 -6.14
CA VAL A 25 22.37 3.81 -4.69
C VAL A 25 23.75 3.39 -4.16
N GLY A 26 24.47 2.54 -4.89
CA GLY A 26 25.79 2.08 -4.50
C GLY A 26 25.84 1.54 -3.06
N PRO A 27 26.88 1.84 -2.28
CA PRO A 27 27.01 1.36 -0.90
C PRO A 27 26.16 2.16 0.11
N ASP A 28 25.58 3.29 -0.30
CA ASP A 28 24.89 4.21 0.62
C ASP A 28 23.57 3.63 1.12
N PHE A 29 22.94 2.75 0.33
CA PHE A 29 21.68 2.09 0.68
C PHE A 29 21.66 0.62 0.27
N ARG A 30 20.87 -0.17 0.99
CA ARG A 30 20.49 -1.52 0.59
C ARG A 30 19.09 -1.52 -0.03
N VAL A 31 18.92 -2.22 -1.14
CA VAL A 31 17.63 -2.37 -1.83
C VAL A 31 16.96 -3.66 -1.41
N PHE A 32 15.68 -3.58 -1.04
CA PHE A 32 14.81 -4.73 -0.84
C PHE A 32 13.63 -4.63 -1.81
N GLY A 33 13.30 -5.71 -2.51
CA GLY A 33 12.18 -5.71 -3.44
C GLY A 33 10.98 -6.53 -2.96
N LYS A 34 9.80 -6.19 -3.47
CA LYS A 34 8.50 -6.82 -3.14
C LYS A 34 8.24 -6.85 -1.62
N VAL A 35 8.53 -5.75 -0.94
CA VAL A 35 8.35 -5.64 0.51
C VAL A 35 6.89 -5.28 0.80
N ARG A 36 6.21 -5.97 1.71
CA ARG A 36 4.83 -5.61 2.06
C ARG A 36 4.79 -4.21 2.66
N VAL A 37 3.77 -3.44 2.31
CA VAL A 37 3.58 -2.10 2.89
C VAL A 37 3.47 -2.18 4.42
N ALA A 38 2.81 -3.23 4.93
CA ALA A 38 2.68 -3.49 6.37
C ALA A 38 3.98 -3.83 7.10
N ASP A 39 5.05 -4.19 6.38
CA ASP A 39 6.38 -4.44 6.97
C ASP A 39 7.22 -3.15 7.05
N VAL A 40 6.79 -2.08 6.36
CA VAL A 40 7.46 -0.77 6.35
C VAL A 40 6.68 0.27 7.15
N VAL A 41 5.35 0.26 7.02
CA VAL A 41 4.43 1.21 7.66
C VAL A 41 3.48 0.45 8.58
N THR A 42 3.34 0.94 9.81
CA THR A 42 2.45 0.34 10.82
C THR A 42 1.30 1.29 11.16
N VAL A 43 0.13 0.75 11.47
CA VAL A 43 -0.98 1.53 12.02
C VAL A 43 -0.58 2.08 13.40
N ALA A 44 -0.89 3.36 13.65
CA ALA A 44 -0.53 4.05 14.88
C ALA A 44 -1.00 3.30 16.15
N LYS A 45 -0.20 3.41 17.21
CA LYS A 45 -0.59 2.86 18.52
C LYS A 45 -1.81 3.61 19.06
N GLY A 46 -2.70 2.89 19.74
CA GLY A 46 -3.93 3.46 20.30
C GLY A 46 -5.12 3.52 19.31
N THR A 47 -4.93 3.19 18.04
CA THR A 47 -6.06 3.07 17.10
C THR A 47 -7.05 2.00 17.56
N PRO A 48 -8.36 2.30 17.66
CA PRO A 48 -9.38 1.33 18.06
C PRO A 48 -9.35 0.06 17.19
N LYS A 49 -9.52 -1.11 17.82
CA LYS A 49 -9.34 -2.43 17.16
C LYS A 49 -10.08 -2.59 15.82
N PRO A 50 -11.35 -2.18 15.66
CA PRO A 50 -12.03 -2.29 14.36
C PRO A 50 -11.39 -1.42 13.27
N LEU A 51 -11.01 -0.18 13.62
CA LEU A 51 -10.34 0.75 12.71
C LEU A 51 -8.93 0.27 12.38
N TRP A 52 -8.20 -0.21 13.38
CA TRP A 52 -6.87 -0.79 13.20
C TRP A 52 -6.92 -1.96 12.21
N GLN A 53 -7.88 -2.87 12.37
CA GLN A 53 -8.02 -4.04 11.50
C GLN A 53 -8.34 -3.63 10.06
N ARG A 54 -9.21 -2.62 9.87
CA ARG A 54 -9.53 -2.06 8.55
C ARG A 54 -8.28 -1.44 7.90
N ALA A 55 -7.54 -0.60 8.63
CA ALA A 55 -6.33 0.04 8.13
C ALA A 55 -5.24 -1.00 7.79
N PHE A 56 -5.00 -1.95 8.69
CA PHE A 56 -4.02 -3.03 8.49
C PHE A 56 -4.37 -3.90 7.27
N ASN A 57 -5.65 -4.22 7.06
CA ASN A 57 -6.07 -4.98 5.88
C ASN A 57 -5.78 -4.25 4.57
N GLN A 58 -5.82 -2.90 4.56
CA GLN A 58 -5.51 -2.13 3.36
C GLN A 58 -4.02 -2.18 3.00
N ILE A 59 -3.12 -2.21 3.98
CA ILE A 59 -1.66 -2.23 3.75
C ILE A 59 -1.08 -3.65 3.64
N SER A 60 -1.64 -4.63 4.34
CA SER A 60 -1.11 -6.00 4.40
C SER A 60 -1.23 -6.77 3.08
N ALA A 61 -2.14 -6.37 2.20
CA ALA A 61 -2.35 -6.98 0.89
C ALA A 61 -1.56 -6.26 -0.23
N LYS A 62 -0.72 -5.27 0.10
CA LYS A 62 0.04 -4.46 -0.86
C LYS A 62 1.54 -4.62 -0.61
N HIS A 63 2.32 -4.42 -1.66
CA HIS A 63 3.78 -4.42 -1.61
C HIS A 63 4.29 -3.16 -2.27
N PHE A 64 5.36 -2.60 -1.72
CA PHE A 64 6.24 -1.71 -2.45
C PHE A 64 7.11 -2.52 -3.39
N ASP A 65 7.33 -2.04 -4.60
CA ASP A 65 8.26 -2.68 -5.53
C ASP A 65 9.69 -2.68 -4.98
N PHE A 66 10.16 -1.53 -4.46
CA PHE A 66 11.44 -1.45 -3.78
C PHE A 66 11.41 -0.57 -2.52
N VAL A 67 12.27 -0.90 -1.57
CA VAL A 67 12.52 -0.14 -0.34
C VAL A 67 14.02 0.06 -0.21
N LEU A 68 14.43 1.32 -0.07
CA LEU A 68 15.79 1.69 0.26
C LEU A 68 15.92 1.71 1.78
N CYS A 69 16.93 1.02 2.29
CA CYS A 69 17.24 0.96 3.71
C CYS A 69 18.68 1.38 3.97
N ARG A 70 18.93 1.97 5.14
CA ARG A 70 20.32 2.20 5.58
C ARG A 70 21.05 0.85 5.75
N PRO A 71 22.32 0.73 5.33
CA PRO A 71 23.03 -0.54 5.41
C PRO A 71 23.23 -1.08 6.84
N ASN A 72 23.34 -0.19 7.82
CA ASN A 72 23.76 -0.54 9.18
C ASN A 72 22.62 -1.05 10.08
N ASP A 73 21.41 -0.53 9.91
CA ASP A 73 20.25 -0.85 10.77
C ASP A 73 19.01 -1.32 9.98
N LEU A 74 19.12 -1.37 8.65
CA LEU A 74 18.04 -1.69 7.72
C LEU A 74 16.80 -0.79 7.86
N LYS A 75 16.94 0.38 8.50
CA LYS A 75 15.83 1.31 8.64
C LYS A 75 15.41 1.83 7.26
N PRO A 76 14.12 1.71 6.89
CA PRO A 76 13.61 2.27 5.65
C PRO A 76 13.85 3.77 5.58
N VAL A 77 14.30 4.25 4.42
CA VAL A 77 14.55 5.68 4.16
C VAL A 77 13.78 6.22 2.96
N CYS A 78 13.37 5.36 2.03
CA CYS A 78 12.56 5.71 0.87
C CYS A 78 11.92 4.46 0.30
N VAL A 79 10.73 4.60 -0.25
CA VAL A 79 10.04 3.56 -1.00
C VAL A 79 9.92 3.96 -2.47
N ILE A 80 9.94 2.97 -3.36
CA ILE A 80 9.89 3.17 -4.81
C ILE A 80 8.83 2.24 -5.40
N GLU A 81 8.00 2.78 -6.29
CA GLU A 81 6.96 2.05 -7.03
C GLU A 81 7.15 2.20 -8.53
N LEU A 82 7.04 1.09 -9.27
CA LEU A 82 7.07 1.08 -10.73
C LEU A 82 5.66 1.09 -11.29
N ASN A 83 5.42 2.04 -12.17
CA ASN A 83 4.09 2.39 -12.60
C ASN A 83 3.93 2.03 -14.10
N ASP A 84 3.22 0.94 -14.44
CA ASP A 84 2.92 0.59 -15.85
C ASP A 84 1.95 1.58 -16.52
N GLN A 85 2.42 2.31 -17.54
CA GLN A 85 1.66 3.34 -18.27
C GLN A 85 0.33 2.83 -18.88
N SER A 86 0.11 1.52 -18.93
CA SER A 86 -0.90 0.87 -19.79
C SER A 86 -2.30 0.63 -19.19
N HIS A 87 -2.58 0.87 -17.90
CA HIS A 87 -3.90 0.53 -17.31
C HIS A 87 -4.62 1.68 -16.59
N ALA A 88 -5.68 2.17 -17.24
CA ALA A 88 -6.84 2.92 -16.76
C ALA A 88 -6.62 4.06 -15.72
N LYS A 89 -6.71 5.30 -16.23
CA LYS A 89 -6.62 6.60 -15.51
C LYS A 89 -7.36 6.70 -14.17
N GLU A 90 -8.42 5.92 -13.92
CA GLU A 90 -9.21 6.00 -12.67
C GLU A 90 -8.68 5.11 -11.54
N SER A 91 -8.27 3.86 -11.80
CA SER A 91 -7.82 2.95 -10.73
C SER A 91 -6.46 3.33 -10.16
N ARG A 92 -5.66 4.00 -10.99
CA ARG A 92 -4.31 4.44 -10.67
C ARG A 92 -4.29 5.64 -9.73
N GLN A 93 -5.20 6.58 -9.95
CA GLN A 93 -5.39 7.72 -9.04
C GLN A 93 -5.75 7.25 -7.64
N GLY A 94 -6.54 6.19 -7.48
CA GLY A 94 -6.89 5.65 -6.16
C GLY A 94 -5.72 4.96 -5.45
N ARG A 95 -4.93 4.17 -6.18
CA ARG A 95 -3.76 3.46 -5.62
C ARG A 95 -2.60 4.40 -5.29
N ASP A 96 -2.23 5.26 -6.23
CA ASP A 96 -1.12 6.20 -6.08
C ASP A 96 -1.42 7.15 -4.92
N LYS A 97 -2.63 7.74 -4.88
CA LYS A 97 -3.06 8.60 -3.76
C LYS A 97 -3.11 7.88 -2.42
N PHE A 98 -3.47 6.59 -2.40
CA PHE A 98 -3.46 5.82 -1.15
C PHE A 98 -2.04 5.66 -0.61
N LEU A 99 -1.10 5.20 -1.44
CA LEU A 99 0.28 5.00 -1.02
C LEU A 99 0.95 6.33 -0.66
N GLU A 100 0.70 7.40 -1.42
CA GLU A 100 1.14 8.75 -1.08
C GLU A 100 0.66 9.17 0.32
N ARG A 101 -0.63 9.01 0.63
CA ARG A 101 -1.19 9.34 1.96
C ARG A 101 -0.57 8.50 3.08
N VAL A 102 -0.42 7.20 2.85
CA VAL A 102 0.18 6.28 3.84
C VAL A 102 1.65 6.65 4.10
N CYS A 103 2.41 6.93 3.04
CA CYS A 103 3.82 7.27 3.14
C CYS A 103 4.02 8.65 3.79
N ALA A 104 3.21 9.64 3.40
CA ALA A 104 3.21 10.96 4.02
C ALA A 104 2.89 10.89 5.53
N ALA A 105 1.86 10.15 5.93
CA ALA A 105 1.51 9.96 7.34
C ALA A 105 2.60 9.22 8.13
N ALA A 106 3.35 8.33 7.49
CA ALA A 106 4.47 7.60 8.09
C ALA A 106 5.80 8.38 8.07
N GLY A 107 5.85 9.52 7.38
CA GLY A 107 7.08 10.29 7.19
C GLY A 107 8.13 9.58 6.33
N ILE A 108 7.72 8.66 5.45
CA ILE A 108 8.62 7.97 4.52
C ILE A 108 8.46 8.55 3.11
N PRO A 109 9.54 9.00 2.45
CA PRO A 109 9.46 9.44 1.07
C PRO A 109 9.09 8.31 0.10
N LEU A 110 8.27 8.65 -0.91
CA LEU A 110 7.82 7.75 -1.98
C LEU A 110 8.19 8.32 -3.34
N ILE A 111 8.81 7.51 -4.19
CA ILE A 111 9.17 7.87 -5.57
C ILE A 111 8.42 6.94 -6.53
N PHE A 112 7.77 7.53 -7.53
CA PHE A 112 7.19 6.79 -8.65
C PHE A 112 8.10 6.87 -9.87
N PHE A 113 8.44 5.72 -10.45
CA PHE A 113 9.05 5.67 -11.78
C PHE A 113 8.05 5.08 -12.77
N PRO A 114 7.91 5.65 -13.97
CA PRO A 114 7.18 4.99 -15.04
C PRO A 114 7.83 3.64 -15.36
N ALA A 115 7.04 2.58 -15.54
CA ALA A 115 7.56 1.31 -16.01
C ALA A 115 8.08 1.49 -17.44
N LYS A 116 9.36 1.23 -17.64
CA LYS A 116 10.06 1.32 -18.92
C LYS A 116 10.90 0.05 -19.08
N SER A 117 11.24 -0.30 -20.32
CA SER A 117 12.17 -1.41 -20.61
C SER A 117 13.61 -1.08 -20.22
N ALA A 118 13.96 0.21 -20.18
CA ALA A 118 15.28 0.71 -19.84
C ALA A 118 15.19 2.02 -19.05
N TYR A 119 16.19 2.25 -18.19
CA TYR A 119 16.31 3.41 -17.33
C TYR A 119 17.71 4.00 -17.45
N ALA A 120 17.82 5.33 -17.45
CA ALA A 120 19.09 6.01 -17.37
C ALA A 120 19.55 6.10 -15.91
N LEU A 121 20.77 5.67 -15.62
CA LEU A 121 21.35 5.73 -14.28
C LEU A 121 21.26 7.15 -13.68
N ALA A 122 21.60 8.17 -14.47
CA ALA A 122 21.55 9.57 -14.04
C ALA A 122 20.13 10.04 -13.65
N GLU A 123 19.09 9.56 -14.33
CA GLU A 123 17.68 9.88 -14.00
C GLU A 123 17.33 9.31 -12.62
N VAL A 124 17.67 8.04 -12.38
CA VAL A 124 17.41 7.37 -11.10
C VAL A 124 18.19 8.04 -9.96
N CYS A 125 19.48 8.34 -10.16
CA CYS A 125 20.29 9.06 -9.17
C CYS A 125 19.70 10.43 -8.82
N ALA A 126 19.31 11.21 -9.84
CA ALA A 126 18.75 12.54 -9.63
C ALA A 126 17.43 12.50 -8.84
N SER A 127 16.54 11.56 -9.17
CA SER A 127 15.29 11.36 -8.44
C SER A 127 15.51 10.99 -6.97
N ILE A 128 16.44 10.07 -6.69
CA ILE A 128 16.78 9.67 -5.32
C ILE A 128 17.40 10.84 -4.55
N ALA A 129 18.41 11.51 -5.13
CA ALA A 129 19.07 12.63 -4.49
C ALA A 129 18.10 13.78 -4.15
N HIS A 130 17.19 14.11 -5.07
CA HIS A 130 16.18 15.15 -4.85
C HIS A 130 15.35 14.88 -3.59
N VAL A 131 14.87 13.64 -3.44
CA VAL A 131 14.01 13.26 -2.32
C VAL A 131 14.78 13.10 -1.01
N MET A 132 16.03 12.63 -1.06
CA MET A 132 16.88 12.53 0.14
C MET A 132 17.26 13.90 0.71
N VAL A 133 17.37 14.93 -0.14
CA VAL A 133 17.65 16.32 0.27
C VAL A 133 16.37 17.04 0.69
N ALA A 134 15.26 16.83 -0.02
CA ALA A 134 13.97 17.45 0.27
C ALA A 134 13.23 16.82 1.47
N LYS A 135 13.97 16.23 2.42
CA LYS A 135 13.46 15.54 3.60
C LYS A 135 12.24 16.31 4.14
N PRO A 136 11.04 15.71 4.19
CA PRO A 136 9.95 16.35 4.89
C PRO A 136 10.42 16.48 6.35
N GLU A 137 10.69 17.70 6.77
CA GLU A 137 10.98 18.00 8.18
C GLU A 137 9.82 17.46 9.02
N PRO A 138 10.07 16.74 10.13
CA PRO A 138 9.01 16.18 10.97
C PRO A 138 8.13 17.22 11.69
N SER A 139 8.24 18.50 11.34
CA SER A 139 7.69 19.62 12.13
C SER A 139 6.22 19.96 11.86
N ASP A 140 5.58 19.41 10.81
CA ASP A 140 4.14 19.66 10.54
C ASP A 140 3.29 18.38 10.50
N VAL A 141 3.89 17.20 10.70
CA VAL A 141 3.14 15.99 11.01
C VAL A 141 2.91 15.96 12.51
N ILE A 142 1.71 16.37 12.93
CA ILE A 142 1.18 16.03 14.25
C ILE A 142 1.25 14.51 14.35
N ALA A 143 2.34 13.99 14.95
CA ALA A 143 2.31 12.69 15.56
C ALA A 143 1.11 12.75 16.54
N PRO A 144 0.11 11.86 16.43
CA PRO A 144 -0.92 11.78 17.44
C PRO A 144 -0.25 11.26 18.71
N THR A 145 0.31 12.21 19.46
CA THR A 145 0.81 12.04 20.81
C THR A 145 -0.42 12.16 21.69
N ALA A 146 -0.75 11.04 22.33
CA ALA A 146 -1.84 10.87 23.29
C ALA A 146 -3.25 11.14 22.72
N PHE A 147 -4.02 10.05 22.63
CA PHE A 147 -5.48 10.14 22.64
C PHE A 147 -5.91 10.82 23.95
N VAL A 148 -6.13 12.13 23.93
CA VAL A 148 -6.93 12.83 24.94
C VAL A 148 -8.40 12.53 24.63
N GLU A 149 -9.10 12.01 25.64
CA GLU A 149 -10.44 11.40 25.56
C GLU A 149 -11.57 12.35 25.11
N GLU A 150 -11.32 13.63 24.88
CA GLU A 150 -12.37 14.62 24.62
C GLU A 150 -12.74 14.82 23.13
N ASN A 151 -12.00 14.24 22.17
CA ASN A 151 -12.26 14.47 20.72
C ASN A 151 -12.66 13.22 19.93
N VAL A 152 -13.44 12.31 20.52
CA VAL A 152 -14.00 11.14 19.82
C VAL A 152 -14.94 11.56 18.67
N SER A 153 -15.56 12.75 18.74
CA SER A 153 -16.52 13.21 17.73
C SER A 153 -15.90 13.84 16.46
N ALA A 154 -14.66 14.34 16.52
CA ALA A 154 -14.02 14.99 15.37
C ALA A 154 -13.28 13.98 14.48
N MET A 155 -12.82 12.86 15.05
CA MET A 155 -12.06 11.83 14.34
C MET A 155 -12.92 10.94 13.43
N GLU A 156 -14.24 10.96 13.58
CA GLU A 156 -15.18 10.33 12.64
C GLU A 156 -15.31 11.10 11.32
N GLN A 157 -14.99 12.40 11.28
CA GLN A 157 -15.23 13.25 10.11
C GLN A 157 -14.05 13.30 9.12
N ASP A 158 -12.80 13.20 9.58
CA ASP A 158 -11.63 13.21 8.67
C ASP A 158 -11.34 11.85 8.02
N PHE A 159 -11.91 10.76 8.54
CA PHE A 159 -11.86 9.45 7.88
C PHE A 159 -12.84 9.36 6.68
N VAL A 160 -13.71 10.35 6.50
CA VAL A 160 -14.72 10.40 5.42
C VAL A 160 -14.10 10.76 4.06
N ILE A 161 -12.87 11.30 3.99
CA ILE A 161 -12.26 11.79 2.74
C ILE A 161 -11.57 10.68 1.89
N VAL A 162 -11.87 9.41 2.18
CA VAL A 162 -11.60 8.29 1.23
C VAL A 162 -12.91 7.68 0.67
N GLN A 163 -14.05 8.35 0.88
CA GLN A 163 -15.30 7.95 0.24
C GLN A 163 -15.61 8.83 -0.96
N ALA A 164 -15.11 8.41 -2.12
CA ALA A 164 -15.80 8.64 -3.39
C ALA A 164 -15.31 7.61 -4.41
N THR A 165 -15.78 6.36 -4.26
CA THR A 165 -16.09 5.33 -5.28
C THR A 165 -15.91 3.92 -4.71
N ASP A 166 -16.78 3.49 -3.79
CA ASP A 166 -17.45 2.17 -3.83
C ASP A 166 -18.24 1.96 -2.54
N LYS A 167 -19.57 1.80 -2.65
CA LYS A 167 -20.50 1.50 -1.55
C LYS A 167 -20.35 0.04 -1.06
N SER A 168 -19.14 -0.42 -0.79
CA SER A 168 -18.91 -1.78 -0.30
C SER A 168 -19.05 -1.84 1.23
N PRO A 169 -19.92 -2.70 1.79
CA PRO A 169 -20.02 -2.90 3.22
C PRO A 169 -18.79 -3.66 3.75
N ASP A 170 -18.53 -3.55 5.05
CA ASP A 170 -17.52 -4.37 5.70
C ASP A 170 -18.02 -5.78 5.97
N CYS A 171 -17.11 -6.75 5.89
CA CYS A 171 -17.43 -8.13 6.19
C CYS A 171 -17.86 -8.28 7.66
N PRO A 172 -19.08 -8.81 7.95
CA PRO A 172 -19.58 -8.94 9.32
C PRO A 172 -18.81 -9.96 10.16
N ARG A 173 -17.95 -10.78 9.52
CA ARG A 173 -17.14 -11.80 10.21
C ARG A 173 -15.73 -11.36 10.57
N CYS A 174 -15.13 -10.47 9.78
CA CYS A 174 -13.69 -10.15 9.93
C CYS A 174 -13.32 -8.70 9.61
N SER A 175 -14.33 -7.86 9.35
CA SER A 175 -14.19 -6.43 9.04
C SER A 175 -13.26 -6.12 7.86
N SER A 176 -13.01 -7.11 6.99
CA SER A 176 -12.31 -6.91 5.72
C SER A 176 -13.28 -6.39 4.66
N GLN A 177 -12.78 -5.66 3.66
CA GLN A 177 -13.60 -5.17 2.55
C GLN A 177 -14.35 -6.32 1.86
N MET A 178 -15.53 -6.00 1.32
CA MET A 178 -16.34 -6.94 0.54
C MET A 178 -16.34 -6.56 -0.94
N VAL A 179 -16.49 -7.55 -1.80
CA VAL A 179 -16.55 -7.40 -3.27
C VAL A 179 -17.91 -7.89 -3.76
N ARG A 180 -18.50 -7.23 -4.76
CA ARG A 180 -19.73 -7.74 -5.40
C ARG A 180 -19.43 -9.02 -6.18
N ARG A 181 -20.26 -10.04 -5.97
CA ARG A 181 -20.20 -11.34 -6.65
C ARG A 181 -21.60 -11.76 -7.04
N ILE A 182 -21.71 -12.56 -8.10
CA ILE A 182 -22.97 -13.17 -8.54
C ILE A 182 -22.97 -14.63 -8.07
N ALA A 183 -24.05 -15.06 -7.42
CA ALA A 183 -24.20 -16.46 -7.02
C ALA A 183 -24.38 -17.34 -8.26
N LYS A 184 -23.52 -18.36 -8.41
CA LYS A 184 -23.53 -19.27 -9.57
C LYS A 184 -24.49 -20.44 -9.43
N SER A 185 -24.95 -20.73 -8.21
CA SER A 185 -25.83 -21.87 -7.91
C SER A 185 -26.62 -21.65 -6.61
N GLY A 186 -27.68 -22.44 -6.41
CA GLY A 186 -28.55 -22.39 -5.24
C GLY A 186 -29.77 -21.46 -5.42
N GLU A 187 -30.55 -21.29 -4.35
CA GLU A 187 -31.81 -20.51 -4.36
C GLU A 187 -31.61 -19.03 -4.72
N ASN A 188 -30.38 -18.53 -4.58
CA ASN A 188 -29.99 -17.16 -4.93
C ASN A 188 -29.18 -17.07 -6.23
N ALA A 189 -29.14 -18.13 -7.06
CA ALA A 189 -28.43 -18.10 -8.34
C ALA A 189 -28.86 -16.90 -9.19
N GLY A 190 -27.87 -16.20 -9.76
CA GLY A 190 -28.07 -14.98 -10.54
C GLY A 190 -28.18 -13.68 -9.72
N LYS A 191 -28.39 -13.76 -8.39
CA LYS A 191 -28.40 -12.57 -7.53
C LYS A 191 -26.98 -12.12 -7.17
N GLU A 192 -26.83 -10.82 -7.02
CA GLU A 192 -25.62 -10.23 -6.50
C GLU A 192 -25.57 -10.36 -4.97
N PHE A 193 -24.35 -10.41 -4.43
CA PHE A 193 -24.09 -10.32 -3.01
C PHE A 193 -22.69 -9.76 -2.77
N TRP A 194 -22.48 -9.22 -1.60
CA TRP A 194 -21.17 -8.82 -1.11
C TRP A 194 -20.47 -10.03 -0.50
N GLY A 195 -19.31 -10.41 -1.01
CA GLY A 195 -18.47 -11.48 -0.51
C GLY A 195 -17.15 -10.96 0.06
N CYS A 196 -16.69 -11.51 1.18
CA CYS A 196 -15.42 -11.09 1.78
C CYS A 196 -14.22 -11.28 0.82
N THR A 197 -13.35 -10.26 0.74
CA THR A 197 -12.07 -10.31 0.02
C THR A 197 -11.14 -11.43 0.48
N LYS A 198 -11.24 -11.86 1.75
CA LYS A 198 -10.45 -12.96 2.33
C LYS A 198 -11.02 -14.36 2.06
N PHE A 199 -12.01 -14.52 1.19
CA PHE A 199 -12.48 -15.85 0.79
C PHE A 199 -11.34 -16.64 0.10
N PRO A 200 -11.12 -17.94 0.40
CA PRO A 200 -11.98 -18.85 1.19
C PRO A 200 -11.74 -18.83 2.71
N ALA A 201 -10.71 -18.15 3.20
CA ALA A 201 -10.36 -18.09 4.63
C ALA A 201 -11.43 -17.37 5.47
N CYS A 202 -12.18 -16.43 4.88
CA CYS A 202 -13.38 -15.85 5.47
C CYS A 202 -14.56 -15.98 4.52
N ARG A 203 -15.65 -16.62 4.99
CA ARG A 203 -16.89 -16.81 4.23
C ARG A 203 -17.97 -15.78 4.58
N GLY A 204 -17.60 -14.59 5.02
CA GLY A 204 -18.57 -13.54 5.31
C GLY A 204 -19.27 -13.07 4.03
N MET A 205 -20.59 -12.94 4.12
CA MET A 205 -21.50 -12.59 3.04
C MET A 205 -22.53 -11.60 3.56
N VAL A 206 -22.94 -10.66 2.71
CA VAL A 206 -24.06 -9.73 2.93
C VAL A 206 -24.82 -9.70 1.61
N LEU A 207 -26.13 -9.94 1.64
CA LEU A 207 -26.96 -9.86 0.43
C LEU A 207 -27.06 -8.39 0.00
N SER A 208 -26.95 -8.13 -1.30
CA SER A 208 -27.15 -6.78 -1.87
C SER A 208 -28.62 -6.48 -2.10
#